data_AF-A0A150JB60-F1
#
_entry.id   AF-A0A150JB60-F1
#
_cell.length_a   1.000
_cell.length_b   1.000
_cell.length_c   1.000
_cell.angle_alpha   90.00
_cell.angle_beta   90.00
_cell.angle_gamma   90.00
#
_symmetry.space_group_name_H-M   'P 1'
#
loop_
_entity.id
_entity.type
_entity.pdbx_description
1 polymer ?
#
loop_
_entity_poly.entity_id
_entity_poly.type
_entity_poly.pdbx_seq_one_letter_code
_entity_poly.pdbx_strand_id
1 'polypeptide(L)' 'MCIDSSRMKSKEKKIFSRKKLFRGENMGKNIPEPKLRVVLYYQKNKEWLQDLARIGDPYIRAMALSVISEAEEILNQS' A
#
# COMPACT_ATOMS: atom_id res chain seq x y z
N MET A 1 -7.79 0.85 -30.89
CA MET A 1 -7.79 -0.52 -30.35
C MET A 1 -7.56 -0.41 -28.85
N CYS A 2 -8.50 -0.95 -28.09
CA CYS A 2 -8.68 -0.70 -26.66
C CYS A 2 -7.59 -1.37 -25.83
N ILE A 3 -7.00 -0.63 -24.88
CA ILE A 3 -6.14 -1.23 -23.86
C ILE A 3 -7.04 -2.13 -23.00
N ASP A 4 -6.72 -3.42 -23.00
CA ASP A 4 -7.47 -4.47 -22.32
C ASP A 4 -7.59 -4.17 -20.82
N SER A 5 -8.76 -3.65 -20.42
CA SER A 5 -9.16 -3.33 -19.04
C SER A 5 -9.40 -4.57 -18.17
N SER A 6 -9.01 -5.75 -18.64
CA SER A 6 -9.44 -7.04 -18.10
C SER A 6 -8.58 -7.54 -16.92
N ARG A 7 -7.41 -6.92 -16.65
CA ARG A 7 -6.44 -7.42 -15.65
C ARG A 7 -6.52 -6.77 -14.26
N MET A 8 -7.54 -5.96 -13.97
CA MET A 8 -7.73 -5.37 -12.63
C MET A 8 -8.77 -6.08 -11.76
N LYS A 9 -9.76 -6.79 -12.34
CA LYS A 9 -10.90 -7.33 -11.56
C LYS A 9 -10.61 -8.58 -10.71
N SER A 10 -9.51 -9.29 -10.96
CA SER A 10 -9.24 -10.57 -10.28
C SER A 10 -8.55 -10.43 -8.90
N LYS A 11 -8.03 -9.25 -8.56
CA LYS A 11 -7.32 -9.02 -7.29
C LYS A 11 -8.25 -8.56 -6.14
N GLU A 12 -9.42 -7.99 -6.44
CA GLU A 12 -10.33 -7.45 -5.42
C GLU A 12 -10.95 -8.53 -4.53
N LYS A 13 -11.32 -9.69 -5.09
CA LYS A 13 -11.95 -10.78 -4.32
C LYS A 13 -11.04 -11.40 -3.26
N LYS A 14 -9.70 -11.28 -3.38
CA LYS A 14 -8.75 -11.82 -2.39
C LYS A 14 -8.47 -10.86 -1.22
N ILE A 15 -8.80 -9.57 -1.37
CA ILE A 15 -8.59 -8.55 -0.34
C ILE A 15 -9.62 -8.70 0.79
N PHE A 16 -10.85 -9.12 0.45
CA PHE A 16 -11.94 -9.28 1.42
C PHE A 16 -11.67 -10.41 2.43
N SER A 17 -11.12 -11.55 2.00
CA SER A 17 -10.87 -12.68 2.90
C SER A 17 -9.64 -12.50 3.82
N ARG A 18 -8.65 -11.67 3.44
CA ARG A 18 -7.48 -11.38 4.30
C ARG A 18 -7.72 -10.29 5.35
N LYS A 19 -8.79 -9.48 5.21
CA LYS A 19 -9.22 -8.54 6.26
C LYS A 19 -9.62 -9.23 7.56
N LYS A 20 -9.93 -10.53 7.54
CA LYS A 20 -10.29 -11.32 8.74
C LYS A 20 -9.11 -11.90 9.51
N LEU A 21 -7.89 -11.92 8.96
CA LEU A 21 -6.76 -12.64 9.57
C LEU A 21 -5.83 -11.80 10.45
N PHE A 22 -5.91 -10.47 10.39
CA PHE A 22 -5.05 -9.58 11.20
C PHE A 22 -5.80 -8.85 12.33
N ARG A 23 -7.03 -9.27 12.65
CA ARG A 23 -7.79 -8.71 13.79
C ARG A 23 -7.31 -9.25 15.15
N GLY A 24 -6.20 -10.01 15.19
CA GLY A 24 -5.77 -10.77 16.36
C GLY A 24 -4.35 -10.54 16.87
N GLU A 25 -3.51 -9.72 16.24
CA GLU A 25 -2.13 -9.52 16.70
C GLU A 25 -1.67 -8.08 16.50
N ASN A 26 -2.10 -7.17 17.38
CA ASN A 26 -1.31 -5.98 17.68
C ASN A 26 -1.64 -5.45 19.09
N MET A 27 -1.32 -6.25 20.11
CA MET A 27 -1.24 -5.74 21.48
C MET A 27 0.04 -4.89 21.58
N GLY A 28 -0.06 -3.56 21.49
CA GLY A 28 1.05 -2.73 21.94
C GLY A 28 1.08 -1.25 21.57
N LYS A 29 0.55 -0.82 20.41
CA LYS A 29 0.66 0.59 19.99
C LYS A 29 -0.61 1.03 19.28
N ASN A 30 -1.22 2.10 19.76
CA ASN A 30 -2.48 2.67 19.25
C ASN A 30 -2.23 3.37 17.91
N ILE A 31 -1.80 2.63 16.89
CA ILE A 31 -1.64 3.12 15.53
C ILE A 31 -3.05 3.21 14.94
N PRO A 32 -3.51 4.40 14.51
CA PRO A 32 -4.80 4.58 13.87
C PRO A 32 -4.98 3.63 12.68
N GLU A 33 -6.16 3.02 12.55
CA GLU A 33 -6.48 2.08 11.47
C GLU A 33 -6.11 2.60 10.06
N PRO A 34 -6.31 3.89 9.72
CA PRO A 34 -5.89 4.43 8.42
C PRO A 34 -4.37 4.32 8.17
N LYS A 35 -3.55 4.64 9.19
CA LYS A 35 -2.09 4.58 9.12
C LYS A 35 -1.60 3.15 8.92
N LEU A 36 -2.23 2.18 9.60
CA LEU A 36 -1.93 0.77 9.42
C LEU A 36 -2.17 0.31 7.97
N ARG A 37 -3.23 0.81 7.31
CA ARG A 37 -3.53 0.48 5.91
C ARG A 37 -2.46 0.99 4.95
N VAL A 38 -1.90 2.18 5.20
CA VAL A 38 -0.80 2.75 4.39
C VAL A 38 0.44 1.87 4.50
N VAL A 39 0.84 1.49 5.71
CA VAL A 39 1.98 0.59 5.95
C VAL A 39 1.77 -0.77 5.27
N LEU A 40 0.59 -1.38 5.43
CA LEU A 40 0.26 -2.66 4.78
C LEU A 40 0.28 -2.56 3.25
N TYR A 41 -0.18 -1.44 2.70
CA TYR A 41 -0.14 -1.18 1.28
C TYR A 41 1.29 -1.02 0.77
N TYR A 42 2.12 -0.25 1.47
CA TYR A 42 3.55 -0.08 1.17
C TYR A 42 4.29 -1.42 1.20
N GLN A 43 4.17 -2.19 2.29
CA GLN A 43 4.86 -3.47 2.42
C GLN A 43 4.49 -4.46 1.31
N LYS A 44 3.21 -4.50 0.91
CA LYS A 44 2.73 -5.42 -0.13
C LYS A 44 3.15 -5.00 -1.55
N ASN A 45 3.34 -3.70 -1.80
CA ASN A 45 3.59 -3.17 -3.13
C ASN A 45 4.91 -2.40 -3.22
N LYS A 46 5.88 -2.72 -2.35
CA LYS A 46 7.13 -1.96 -2.19
C LYS A 46 7.89 -1.80 -3.50
N GLU A 47 8.15 -2.90 -4.21
CA GLU A 47 8.87 -2.88 -5.49
C GLU A 47 8.15 -2.03 -6.53
N TRP A 48 6.83 -2.19 -6.65
CA TRP A 48 6.01 -1.42 -7.59
C TRP A 48 6.01 0.09 -7.27
N LEU A 49 5.93 0.47 -6.00
CA LEU A 49 6.03 1.87 -5.59
C LEU A 49 7.42 2.46 -5.87
N GLN A 50 8.48 1.67 -5.68
CA GLN A 50 9.84 2.09 -6.02
C GLN A 50 10.03 2.26 -7.53
N ASP A 51 9.45 1.39 -8.35
CA ASP A 51 9.47 1.52 -9.80
C ASP A 51 8.71 2.77 -10.26
N LEU A 52 7.54 3.05 -9.68
CA LEU A 52 6.79 4.28 -9.94
C LEU A 52 7.57 5.54 -9.53
N ALA A 53 8.26 5.50 -8.39
CA ALA A 53 9.10 6.60 -7.94
C ALA A 53 10.32 6.84 -8.86
N ARG A 54 10.81 5.82 -9.57
CA ARG A 54 11.95 5.96 -10.49
C ARG A 54 11.55 6.35 -11.90
N ILE A 55 10.51 5.72 -12.43
CA ILE A 55 10.17 5.74 -13.87
C ILE A 55 8.92 6.60 -14.14
N GLY A 56 8.06 6.80 -13.13
CA GLY A 56 6.83 7.56 -13.28
C GLY A 56 7.06 9.01 -13.70
N ASP A 57 6.02 9.58 -14.31
CA ASP A 57 5.92 11.02 -14.54
C ASP A 57 6.01 11.80 -13.22
N PRO A 58 6.27 13.11 -13.25
CA PRO A 58 6.48 13.89 -12.03
C PRO A 58 5.36 13.77 -11.00
N TYR A 59 4.11 13.65 -11.44
CA TYR A 59 2.96 13.50 -10.56
C TYR A 59 2.89 12.10 -9.93
N ILE A 60 3.02 11.06 -10.75
CA ILE A 60 3.08 9.66 -10.27
C ILE A 60 4.24 9.46 -9.31
N ARG A 61 5.38 10.07 -9.59
CA ARG A 61 6.57 10.04 -8.75
C ARG A 61 6.32 10.69 -7.39
N ALA A 62 5.72 11.89 -7.38
CA ALA A 62 5.39 12.58 -6.14
C ALA A 62 4.41 11.76 -5.28
N MET A 63 3.40 11.15 -5.90
CA MET A 63 2.45 10.27 -5.23
C MET A 63 3.12 9.03 -4.63
N ALA A 64 3.97 8.35 -5.40
CA ALA A 64 4.69 7.16 -4.94
C ALA A 64 5.62 7.50 -3.76
N LEU A 65 6.37 8.59 -3.86
CA LEU A 65 7.25 9.06 -2.78
C LEU A 65 6.46 9.44 -1.53
N SER A 66 5.30 10.09 -1.67
CA SER A 66 4.44 10.44 -0.53
C SER A 66 3.99 9.20 0.24
N VAL A 67 3.57 8.14 -0.46
CA VAL A 67 3.13 6.88 0.18
C VAL A 67 4.30 6.16 0.86
N ILE A 68 5.49 6.19 0.24
CA ILE A 68 6.70 5.60 0.81
C ILE A 68 7.11 6.35 2.08
N SER A 69 7.19 7.68 2.02
CA SER A 69 7.58 8.54 3.15
C SER A 69 6.64 8.35 4.33
N GLU A 70 5.31 8.40 4.10
CA GLU A 70 4.32 8.23 5.16
C GLU A 70 4.42 6.85 5.82
N ALA A 71 4.61 5.79 5.04
CA ALA A 71 4.78 4.44 5.57
C ALA A 71 6.05 4.30 6.41
N GLU A 72 7.16 4.88 5.95
CA GLU A 72 8.45 4.86 6.66
C GLU A 72 8.41 5.67 7.95
N GLU A 73 7.74 6.83 7.95
CA GLU A 73 7.51 7.63 9.16
C GLU A 73 6.74 6.85 10.22
N ILE A 74 5.67 6.13 9.82
CA ILE A 74 4.87 5.31 10.74
C ILE A 74 5.71 4.15 11.30
N LEU A 75 6.53 3.51 10.48
CA LEU A 75 7.40 2.40 10.89
C LEU A 75 8.54 2.86 11.81
N ASN A 76 9.07 4.08 11.61
CA ASN A 76 10.13 4.64 12.46
C ASN A 76 9.60 5.19 13.79
N GLN A 77 8.31 5.53 13.87
CA GLN A 77 7.63 5.95 15.11
C GLN A 77 7.20 4.77 16.00
N SER A 78 7.26 3.53 15.48
CA SER A 78 7.01 2.31 16.23
C SER A 78 8.31 1.72 16.77
#